data_AF-A0A2V8EPM5-F1
#
_entry.id   AF-A0A2V8EPM5-F1
#
_cell.length_a   1.000
_cell.length_b   1.000
_cell.length_c   1.000
_cell.angle_alpha   90.00
_cell.angle_beta   90.00
_cell.angle_gamma   90.00
#
_symmetry.space_group_name_H-M   'P 1'
#
loop_
_entity.id
_entity.type
_entity.pdbx_description
1 polymer ?
#
loop_
_entity_poly.entity_id
_entity_poly.type
_entity_poly.pdbx_seq_one_letter_code
_entity_poly.pdbx_strand_id
1 'polypeptide(L)'
;PRLDSVTFRLFGDRWPGVQAPQHTALYDRALLLKTMERSGFEVLDHLPYGAFPPYFYLFCGTAFRLLKGRGLNMQKAIYAYFAGQLLLLPVLPFLKRRNLAMQTVVCRKAR
;
A
#
# COMPACT_ATOMS: atom_id res chain seq x y z
N PRO A 1 3.95 5.07 1.82
CA PRO A 1 2.47 4.96 1.75
C PRO A 1 1.87 6.01 0.82
N ARG A 2 0.75 5.68 0.16
CA ARG A 2 0.09 6.56 -0.81
C ARG A 2 -1.19 7.19 -0.23
N LEU A 3 -1.11 8.47 0.14
CA LEU A 3 -2.22 9.21 0.77
C LEU A 3 -3.43 9.38 -0.15
N ASP A 4 -3.21 9.53 -1.45
CA ASP A 4 -4.27 9.70 -2.45
C ASP A 4 -4.91 8.36 -2.88
N SER A 5 -4.68 7.28 -2.14
CA SER A 5 -5.07 5.94 -2.55
C SER A 5 -6.55 5.62 -2.36
N VAL A 6 -7.06 4.69 -3.18
CA VAL A 6 -8.42 4.15 -3.01
C VAL A 6 -8.57 3.47 -1.65
N THR A 7 -7.54 2.74 -1.19
CA THR A 7 -7.59 2.05 0.10
C THR A 7 -7.54 3.01 1.27
N PHE A 8 -6.84 4.14 1.17
CA PHE A 8 -6.90 5.19 2.19
C PHE A 8 -8.32 5.72 2.34
N ARG A 9 -8.98 6.07 1.22
CA ARG A 9 -10.39 6.53 1.23
C ARG A 9 -11.36 5.47 1.75
N LEU A 10 -11.12 4.19 1.43
CA LEU A 10 -12.00 3.09 1.83
C LEU A 10 -11.91 2.77 3.32
N PHE A 11 -10.70 2.79 3.89
CA PHE A 11 -10.45 2.32 5.26
C PHE A 11 -10.25 3.45 6.28
N GLY A 12 -9.96 4.68 5.85
CA GLY A 12 -9.88 5.86 6.71
C GLY A 12 -8.95 5.68 7.92
N ASP A 13 -9.49 5.85 9.11
CA ASP A 13 -8.80 5.68 10.41
C ASP A 13 -8.28 4.25 10.66
N ARG A 14 -8.74 3.27 9.87
CA ARG A 14 -8.30 1.86 9.93
C ARG A 14 -7.43 1.46 8.74
N TRP A 15 -6.89 2.44 8.02
CA TRP A 15 -6.05 2.16 6.87
C TRP A 15 -4.72 1.51 7.28
N PRO A 16 -4.40 0.30 6.77
CA PRO A 16 -3.20 -0.43 7.18
C PRO A 16 -1.90 0.25 6.73
N GLY A 17 -1.99 1.20 5.79
CA GLY A 17 -0.85 1.97 5.32
C GLY A 17 -0.17 2.87 6.36
N VAL A 18 -0.75 3.00 7.57
CA VAL A 18 -0.13 3.69 8.72
C VAL A 18 0.26 2.71 9.84
N GLN A 19 -0.35 1.52 9.89
CA GLN A 19 -0.24 0.62 11.05
C GLN A 19 0.67 -0.60 10.81
N ALA A 20 0.86 -1.02 9.56
CA ALA A 20 1.55 -2.27 9.24
C ALA A 20 2.45 -2.12 7.99
N PRO A 21 3.69 -1.60 8.11
CA PRO A 21 4.40 -1.13 9.32
C PRO A 21 3.99 0.29 9.77
N GLN A 22 4.43 0.74 10.95
CA GLN A 22 4.20 2.11 11.40
C GLN A 22 4.98 3.10 10.54
N HIS A 23 4.27 4.01 9.88
CA HIS A 23 4.85 5.02 9.01
C HIS A 23 4.68 6.40 9.62
N THR A 24 5.79 7.14 9.76
CA THR A 24 5.81 8.54 10.23
C THR A 24 5.69 9.54 9.08
N ALA A 25 5.92 9.11 7.84
CA ALA A 25 5.81 9.92 6.64
C ALA A 25 4.86 9.28 5.63
N LEU A 26 3.92 10.09 5.14
CA LEU A 26 2.91 9.71 4.18
C LEU A 26 2.93 10.74 3.05
N TYR A 27 2.92 10.28 1.80
CA TYR A 27 3.00 11.16 0.63
C TYR A 27 1.88 10.79 -0.35
N ASP A 28 1.30 11.80 -1.00
CA ASP A 28 0.64 11.55 -2.29
C ASP A 28 1.71 11.36 -3.38
N ARG A 29 1.28 10.97 -4.58
CA ARG A 29 2.21 10.78 -5.71
C ARG A 29 2.98 12.05 -6.04
N ALA A 30 2.31 13.20 -6.15
CA ALA A 30 2.91 14.44 -6.63
C ALA A 30 3.99 14.95 -5.66
N LEU A 31 3.70 14.92 -4.37
CA LEU A 31 4.64 15.32 -3.33
C LEU A 31 5.84 14.37 -3.29
N LEU A 32 5.63 13.05 -3.39
CA LEU A 32 6.72 12.09 -3.39
C LEU A 32 7.70 12.32 -4.56
N LEU A 33 7.18 12.55 -5.76
CA LEU A 33 8.01 12.83 -6.94
C LEU A 33 8.79 14.13 -6.79
N LYS A 34 8.13 15.20 -6.36
CA LYS A 34 8.79 16.49 -6.08
C LYS A 34 9.86 16.37 -4.99
N THR A 35 9.64 15.55 -3.97
CA THR A 35 10.64 15.30 -2.94
C THR A 35 11.88 14.62 -3.52
N MET A 36 11.72 13.62 -4.39
CA MET A 36 12.86 12.98 -5.06
C MET A 36 13.65 13.97 -5.93
N GLU A 37 12.96 14.76 -6.74
CA GLU A 37 13.58 15.79 -7.58
C GLU A 37 14.35 16.83 -6.74
N ARG A 38 13.73 17.36 -5.68
CA ARG A 38 14.37 18.31 -4.75
C ARG A 38 15.56 17.74 -4.00
N SER A 39 15.58 16.42 -3.82
CA SER A 39 16.71 15.71 -3.21
C SER A 39 17.84 15.40 -4.21
N GLY A 40 17.77 15.91 -5.44
CA GLY A 40 18.81 15.70 -6.45
C GLY A 40 18.74 14.32 -7.10
N PHE A 41 17.56 13.71 -7.16
CA PHE A 41 17.33 12.48 -7.91
C PHE A 41 16.55 12.75 -9.20
N GLU A 42 16.90 12.00 -10.24
CA GLU A 42 16.06 11.90 -11.43
C GLU A 42 15.12 10.71 -11.28
N VAL A 43 13.82 10.98 -11.43
CA VAL A 43 12.78 9.96 -11.39
C VAL A 43 12.76 9.20 -12.72
N LEU A 44 12.98 7.89 -12.66
CA LEU A 44 12.93 7.01 -13.83
C LEU A 44 11.58 6.34 -14.01
N ASP A 45 10.95 5.93 -12.90
CA ASP A 45 9.67 5.24 -12.94
C ASP A 45 8.87 5.41 -11.63
N HIS A 46 7.56 5.20 -11.72
CA HIS A 46 6.64 5.18 -10.60
C HIS A 46 5.78 3.92 -10.65
N LEU A 47 5.93 3.08 -9.62
CA LEU A 47 5.17 1.86 -9.46
C LEU A 47 4.03 2.09 -8.45
N PRO A 48 2.77 1.78 -8.78
CA PRO A 48 1.63 1.99 -7.89
C PRO A 48 1.47 0.86 -6.86
N TYR A 49 2.58 0.21 -6.48
CA TYR A 49 2.67 -0.81 -5.44
C TYR A 49 4.00 -0.71 -4.70
N GLY A 50 4.05 -1.28 -3.49
CA GLY A 50 5.24 -1.32 -2.64
C GLY A 50 5.82 -2.73 -2.53
N ALA A 51 6.56 -2.97 -1.44
CA ALA A 51 7.14 -4.27 -1.12
C ALA A 51 6.07 -5.37 -0.93
N PHE A 52 4.94 -5.03 -0.31
CA PHE A 52 3.82 -5.96 -0.18
C PHE A 52 2.84 -5.85 -1.35
N PRO A 53 2.23 -6.97 -1.78
CA PRO A 53 1.24 -6.96 -2.85
C PRO A 53 0.01 -6.13 -2.43
N PRO A 54 -0.69 -5.46 -3.35
CA PRO A 54 -1.83 -4.64 -2.99
C PRO A 54 -2.96 -5.39 -2.26
N TYR A 55 -3.11 -6.69 -2.54
CA TYR A 55 -4.05 -7.57 -1.84
C TYR A 55 -3.82 -7.60 -0.32
N PHE A 56 -2.56 -7.57 0.13
CA PHE A 56 -2.22 -7.52 1.56
C PHE A 56 -2.88 -6.34 2.26
N TYR A 57 -2.83 -5.15 1.65
CA TYR A 57 -3.45 -3.95 2.22
C TYR A 57 -4.98 -3.99 2.16
N LEU A 58 -5.58 -4.67 1.18
CA LEU A 58 -7.03 -4.89 1.15
C LEU A 58 -7.46 -5.84 2.27
N PHE A 59 -6.73 -6.94 2.45
CA PHE A 59 -6.99 -7.92 3.50
C PHE A 59 -6.86 -7.28 4.88
N CYS A 60 -5.72 -6.64 5.17
CA CYS A 60 -5.46 -6.00 6.46
C CYS A 60 -6.46 -4.88 6.75
N GLY A 61 -6.79 -4.03 5.78
CA GLY A 61 -7.78 -2.97 5.97
C GLY A 61 -9.18 -3.52 6.26
N THR A 62 -9.58 -4.59 5.58
CA THR A 62 -10.86 -5.27 5.83
C THR A 62 -10.86 -5.91 7.22
N ALA A 63 -9.80 -6.62 7.58
CA ALA A 63 -9.65 -7.24 8.89
C ALA A 63 -9.65 -6.20 10.01
N PHE A 64 -8.91 -5.10 9.89
CA PHE A 64 -8.92 -4.02 10.87
C PHE A 64 -10.29 -3.38 10.99
N ARG A 65 -11.02 -3.17 9.89
CA ARG A 65 -12.39 -2.65 9.95
C ARG A 65 -13.33 -3.61 10.68
N LEU A 66 -13.27 -4.91 10.38
CA LEU A 66 -14.09 -5.94 11.05
C LEU A 66 -13.74 -6.08 12.55
N LEU A 67 -12.45 -6.00 12.88
CA LEU A 67 -11.96 -6.09 14.25
C LEU A 67 -12.08 -4.78 15.04
N LYS A 68 -12.72 -3.73 14.47
CA LYS A 68 -12.82 -2.38 15.07
C LYS A 68 -11.44 -1.82 15.45
N GLY A 69 -10.44 -2.14 14.61
CA GLY A 69 -9.01 -1.89 14.70
C GLY A 69 -8.34 -2.43 15.96
N ARG A 70 -8.88 -3.49 16.56
CA ARG A 70 -8.07 -4.39 17.38
C ARG A 70 -7.00 -5.02 16.48
N GLY A 71 -5.81 -5.24 17.05
CA GLY A 71 -4.66 -5.79 16.32
C GLY A 71 -5.00 -7.11 15.60
N LEU A 72 -4.32 -7.35 14.48
CA LEU A 72 -4.50 -8.56 13.66
C LEU A 72 -3.41 -9.58 13.99
N ASN A 73 -3.81 -10.75 14.49
CA ASN A 73 -2.89 -11.87 14.65
C ASN A 73 -2.70 -12.57 13.29
N MET A 74 -1.58 -12.28 12.62
CA MET A 74 -1.28 -12.83 11.31
C MET A 74 -1.08 -14.35 11.31
N GLN A 75 -0.60 -14.96 12.39
CA GLN A 75 -0.46 -16.42 12.47
C GLN A 75 -1.82 -17.13 12.36
N LYS A 76 -2.85 -16.57 12.99
CA LYS A 76 -4.22 -17.09 12.90
C LYS A 76 -4.88 -16.73 11.56
N ALA A 77 -4.58 -15.56 11.03
CA ALA A 77 -5.18 -15.03 9.81
C ALA A 77 -4.55 -15.57 8.52
N ILE A 78 -3.42 -16.29 8.60
CA ILE A 78 -2.65 -16.74 7.42
C ILE A 78 -3.48 -17.60 6.46
N TYR A 79 -4.30 -18.51 7.00
CA TYR A 79 -5.16 -19.36 6.17
C TYR A 79 -6.26 -18.55 5.48
N ALA A 80 -6.89 -17.61 6.18
CA ALA A 80 -7.89 -16.72 5.60
C ALA A 80 -7.29 -15.81 4.53
N TYR A 81 -6.05 -15.34 4.74
CA TYR A 81 -5.30 -14.55 3.77
C TYR A 81 -5.06 -15.35 2.49
N PHE A 82 -4.52 -16.57 2.57
CA PHE A 82 -4.26 -17.37 1.37
C PHE A 82 -5.54 -17.85 0.69
N ALA A 83 -6.59 -18.19 1.45
CA ALA A 83 -7.89 -18.52 0.88
C ALA A 83 -8.46 -17.34 0.07
N GLY A 84 -8.44 -16.12 0.64
CA GLY A 84 -8.87 -14.93 -0.08
C GLY A 84 -7.96 -14.57 -1.27
N GLN A 85 -6.65 -14.82 -1.16
CA GLN A 85 -5.71 -14.63 -2.26
C GLN A 85 -6.02 -15.56 -3.44
N LEU A 86 -6.35 -16.82 -3.15
CA LEU A 86 -6.72 -17.81 -4.15
C LEU A 86 -8.04 -17.43 -4.84
N LEU A 87 -9.03 -16.96 -4.07
CA LEU A 87 -10.31 -16.49 -4.61
C LEU A 87 -10.15 -15.27 -5.52
N LEU A 88 -9.21 -14.37 -5.21
CA LEU A 88 -8.96 -13.15 -5.98
C LEU A 88 -7.84 -13.27 -7.01
N LEU A 89 -7.28 -14.47 -7.21
CA LEU A 89 -6.18 -14.73 -8.14
C LEU A 89 -6.36 -14.08 -9.52
N PRO A 90 -7.53 -14.19 -10.20
CA PRO A 90 -7.70 -13.56 -11.52
C PRO A 90 -7.70 -12.02 -11.48
N VAL A 91 -7.98 -11.42 -10.31
CA VAL A 91 -8.06 -9.97 -10.14
C VAL A 91 -6.70 -9.36 -9.74
N LEU A 92 -5.80 -10.16 -9.15
CA LEU A 92 -4.51 -9.66 -8.63
C LEU A 92 -3.66 -8.86 -9.64
N PRO A 93 -3.53 -9.27 -10.92
CA PRO A 93 -2.75 -8.49 -11.89
C PRO A 93 -3.29 -7.08 -12.11
N PHE A 94 -4.61 -6.91 -12.03
CA PHE A 94 -5.27 -5.62 -12.19
C PHE A 94 -5.02 -4.72 -10.98
N LEU A 95 -4.96 -5.29 -9.77
CA LEU A 95 -4.67 -4.53 -8.55
C LEU A 95 -3.30 -3.82 -8.64
N LYS A 96 -2.29 -4.48 -9.22
CA LYS A 96 -0.95 -3.88 -9.41
C LYS A 96 -0.92 -2.67 -10.34
N ARG A 97 -2.00 -2.40 -11.09
CA ARG A 97 -2.10 -1.22 -11.97
C ARG A 97 -2.96 -0.11 -11.38
N ARG A 98 -3.56 -0.33 -10.20
CA ARG A 98 -4.50 0.61 -9.57
C ARG A 98 -3.82 1.43 -8.49
N ASN A 99 -4.39 2.60 -8.23
CA ASN A 99 -4.01 3.46 -7.13
C ASN A 99 -4.44 2.86 -5.77
N LEU A 100 -3.61 1.97 -5.24
CA LEU A 100 -3.82 1.30 -3.95
C LEU A 100 -2.80 1.79 -2.91
N ALA A 101 -2.58 1.03 -1.84
CA ALA A 101 -2.06 1.58 -0.59
C ALA A 101 -0.61 2.09 -0.62
N MET A 102 0.23 1.53 -1.49
CA MET A 102 1.66 1.81 -1.52
C MET A 102 2.10 2.25 -2.90
N GLN A 103 3.25 2.92 -2.94
CA GLN A 103 3.89 3.36 -4.15
C GLN A 103 5.41 3.25 -3.98
N THR A 104 6.09 3.00 -5.09
CA THR A 104 7.55 2.96 -5.19
C THR A 104 7.98 3.93 -6.28
N VAL A 105 9.03 4.69 -6.03
CA VAL A 105 9.67 5.52 -7.06
C VAL A 105 11.03 4.93 -7.34
N VAL A 106 11.33 4.71 -8.62
CA VAL A 106 12.65 4.27 -9.07
C VAL A 106 13.40 5.52 -9.51
N CYS A 107 14.57 5.74 -8.91
CA CYS A 107 15.37 6.94 -9.12
C CYS A 107 16.79 6.56 -9.55
N ARG A 108 17.45 7.48 -10.26
CA ARG A 108 18.91 7.53 -10.35
C ARG A 108 19.43 8.83 -9.76
N LYS A 109 20.70 8.84 -9.37
CA LYS A 109 21.37 10.06 -8.91
C LYS A 109 21.39 11.08 -10.06
N ALA A 110 20.92 12.30 -9.83
CA ALA A 110 21.07 13.38 -10.81
C ALA A 110 22.57 13.71 -10.96
N ARG A 111 22.99 14.00 -12.19
CA ARG A 111 24.38 14.37 -12.48
C ARG A 111 24.73 15.73 -11.90
#